data_AF-T1B4A8-F1
#
_entry.id   AF-T1B4A8-F1
#
_cell.length_a   1.000
_cell.length_b   1.000
_cell.length_c   1.000
_cell.angle_alpha   90.00
_cell.angle_beta   90.00
_cell.angle_gamma   90.00
#
_symmetry.space_group_name_H-M   'P 1'
#
loop_
_entity.id
_entity.type
_entity.pdbx_description
1 polymer ?
#
loop_
_entity_poly.entity_id
_entity_poly.type
_entity_poly.pdbx_seq_one_letter_code
_entity_poly.pdbx_strand_id
1 'polypeptide(L)'
;MSAGSFEVIGFDEQFDLARAVKSKEELVQVREAMAINEAGFWAVHAAYAPGRTQAELMASAEAEFVRSGTGRQTMDMVLWGHDGSAEPEFRIPEHEGAIAADDLLLYSLEIAGPGGYWAEFARPLCAGKPSGESKIMLEAYLEYFEATTRAMREGATAHDVH
;
A
#
# COMPACT_ATOMS: atom_id res chain seq x y z
N MET A 1 32.72 35.34 22.60
CA MET A 1 32.87 34.30 21.56
C MET A 1 32.29 34.87 20.28
N SER A 2 33.12 35.10 19.27
CA SER A 2 32.66 35.55 17.95
C SER A 2 31.83 34.42 17.33
N ALA A 3 30.55 34.66 17.09
CA ALA A 3 29.74 33.75 16.28
C ALA A 3 30.28 33.85 14.84
N GLY A 4 30.92 32.79 14.35
CA GLY A 4 31.34 32.72 12.95
C GLY A 4 30.14 32.91 12.02
N SER A 5 30.34 33.53 10.87
CA SER A 5 29.31 33.60 9.83
C SER A 5 29.09 32.21 9.23
N PHE A 6 27.87 31.70 9.29
CA PHE A 6 27.44 30.49 8.59
C PHE A 6 26.56 30.87 7.39
N GLU A 7 26.73 30.17 6.28
CA GLU A 7 25.86 30.23 5.11
C GLU A 7 24.94 28.99 5.12
N VAL A 8 23.64 29.21 4.92
CA VAL A 8 22.65 28.13 4.79
C VAL A 8 22.37 27.92 3.31
N ILE A 9 22.57 26.70 2.81
CA ILE A 9 22.31 26.32 1.42
C ILE A 9 21.19 25.28 1.37
N GLY A 10 20.33 25.35 0.36
CA GLY A 10 19.34 24.31 0.09
C GLY A 10 20.03 23.05 -0.42
N PHE A 11 19.64 21.89 0.10
CA PHE A 11 20.21 20.59 -0.29
C PHE A 11 19.14 19.52 -0.57
N ASP A 12 17.88 19.92 -0.66
CA ASP A 12 16.74 19.00 -0.77
C ASP A 12 16.82 18.18 -2.08
N GLU A 13 17.07 18.84 -3.22
CA GLU A 13 17.14 18.18 -4.53
C GLU A 13 18.29 17.16 -4.60
N GLN A 14 19.48 17.54 -4.15
CA GLN A 14 20.64 16.64 -4.16
C GLN A 14 20.42 15.46 -3.22
N PHE A 15 19.78 15.69 -2.06
CA PHE A 15 19.44 14.64 -1.12
C PHE A 15 18.37 13.68 -1.69
N ASP A 16 17.35 14.20 -2.38
CA ASP A 16 16.33 13.39 -3.03
C ASP A 16 16.90 12.55 -4.17
N LEU A 17 17.78 13.12 -5.00
CA LEU A 17 18.48 12.39 -6.06
C LEU A 17 19.40 11.31 -5.49
N ALA A 18 20.08 11.56 -4.37
CA ALA A 18 20.91 10.55 -3.70
C ALA A 18 20.08 9.37 -3.18
N ARG A 19 18.85 9.62 -2.71
CA ARG A 19 17.91 8.59 -2.22
C ARG A 19 17.11 7.89 -3.33
N ALA A 20 17.09 8.46 -4.53
CA ALA A 20 16.34 7.92 -5.66
C ALA A 20 16.84 6.52 -6.07
N VAL A 21 18.16 6.28 -6.00
CA VAL A 21 18.79 5.00 -6.33
C VAL A 21 19.14 4.26 -5.05
N LYS A 22 18.53 3.08 -4.86
CA LYS A 22 18.63 2.32 -3.61
C LYS A 22 19.90 1.47 -3.66
N SER A 23 20.69 1.50 -2.61
CA SER A 23 21.79 0.57 -2.40
C SER A 23 21.28 -0.85 -2.14
N LYS A 24 22.20 -1.84 -2.12
CA LYS A 24 21.83 -3.24 -1.89
C LYS A 24 21.25 -3.44 -0.49
N GLU A 25 21.78 -2.72 0.48
CA GLU A 25 21.38 -2.73 1.88
C GLU A 25 19.97 -2.16 2.02
N GLU A 26 19.66 -1.06 1.33
CA GLU A 26 18.31 -0.48 1.31
C GLU A 26 17.30 -1.39 0.65
N LEU A 27 17.67 -2.07 -0.44
CA LEU A 27 16.81 -3.05 -1.10
C LEU A 27 16.47 -4.25 -0.19
N VAL A 28 17.35 -4.62 0.75
CA VAL A 28 17.02 -5.64 1.77
C VAL A 28 15.92 -5.11 2.69
N GLN A 29 16.02 -3.87 3.15
CA GLN A 29 15.01 -3.25 4.02
C GLN A 29 13.66 -3.04 3.31
N VAL A 30 13.66 -2.71 2.01
CA VAL A 30 12.42 -2.63 1.21
C VAL A 30 11.74 -4.00 1.12
N ARG A 31 12.52 -5.07 0.91
CA ARG A 31 11.98 -6.44 0.86
C ARG A 31 11.44 -6.91 2.21
N GLU A 32 12.11 -6.54 3.30
CA GLU A 32 11.64 -6.78 4.66
C GLU A 32 10.30 -6.06 4.91
N ALA A 33 10.20 -4.77 4.57
CA ALA A 33 8.96 -4.01 4.69
C ALA A 33 7.82 -4.63 3.87
N MET A 34 8.09 -5.03 2.63
CA MET A 34 7.10 -5.71 1.78
C MET A 34 6.63 -7.05 2.38
N ALA A 35 7.53 -7.85 2.95
CA ALA A 35 7.17 -9.13 3.57
C ALA A 35 6.28 -8.94 4.80
N ILE A 36 6.53 -7.91 5.61
CA ILE A 36 5.68 -7.54 6.74
C ILE A 36 4.30 -7.07 6.24
N ASN A 37 4.28 -6.22 5.21
CA ASN A 37 3.06 -5.72 4.61
C ASN A 37 2.18 -6.86 4.08
N GLU A 38 2.78 -7.79 3.33
CA GLU A 38 2.10 -8.98 2.80
C GLU A 38 1.54 -9.86 3.94
N ALA A 39 2.29 -10.04 5.04
CA ALA A 39 1.80 -10.77 6.21
C ALA A 39 0.56 -10.09 6.83
N GLY A 40 0.52 -8.76 6.88
CA GLY A 40 -0.65 -8.00 7.30
C GLY A 40 -1.85 -8.21 6.39
N PHE A 41 -1.66 -8.18 5.06
CA PHE A 41 -2.75 -8.51 4.13
C PHE A 41 -3.28 -9.93 4.35
N TRP A 42 -2.41 -10.91 4.53
CA TRP A 42 -2.85 -12.27 4.79
C TRP A 42 -3.61 -12.40 6.12
N ALA A 43 -3.26 -11.60 7.14
CA ALA A 43 -4.03 -11.52 8.38
C ALA A 43 -5.44 -10.94 8.14
N VAL A 44 -5.56 -9.88 7.34
CA VAL A 44 -6.86 -9.32 6.89
C VAL A 44 -7.67 -10.39 6.16
N HIS A 45 -7.06 -11.05 5.17
CA HIS A 45 -7.72 -12.10 4.38
C HIS A 45 -8.18 -13.28 5.24
N ALA A 46 -7.35 -13.72 6.20
CA ALA A 46 -7.73 -14.80 7.12
C ALA A 46 -8.87 -14.39 8.07
N ALA A 47 -8.92 -13.11 8.43
CA ALA A 47 -9.96 -12.53 9.29
C ALA A 47 -11.24 -12.13 8.52
N TYR A 48 -11.19 -12.11 7.18
CA TYR A 48 -12.25 -11.64 6.31
C TYR A 48 -13.50 -12.51 6.42
N ALA A 49 -14.61 -11.89 6.80
CA ALA A 49 -15.94 -12.49 6.81
C ALA A 49 -17.01 -11.40 6.69
N PRO A 50 -18.06 -11.60 5.87
CA PRO A 50 -19.24 -10.73 5.89
C PRO A 50 -19.82 -10.62 7.31
N GLY A 51 -20.32 -9.44 7.67
CA GLY A 51 -20.79 -9.12 9.01
C GLY A 51 -19.75 -8.44 9.90
N ARG A 52 -18.47 -8.49 9.56
CA ARG A 52 -17.41 -7.72 10.23
C ARG A 52 -17.35 -6.28 9.73
N THR A 53 -16.75 -5.39 10.50
CA THR A 53 -16.49 -4.00 10.07
C THR A 53 -15.11 -3.89 9.41
N GLN A 54 -14.89 -2.80 8.68
CA GLN A 54 -13.60 -2.56 8.03
C GLN A 54 -12.47 -2.39 9.07
N ALA A 55 -12.77 -1.75 10.20
CA ALA A 55 -11.81 -1.55 11.28
C ALA A 55 -11.42 -2.88 11.96
N GLU A 56 -12.37 -3.81 12.16
CA GLU A 56 -12.06 -5.14 12.72
C GLU A 56 -11.09 -5.94 11.84
N LEU A 57 -11.25 -5.82 10.53
CA LEU A 57 -10.33 -6.44 9.58
C LEU A 57 -8.97 -5.73 9.56
N MET A 58 -8.95 -4.39 9.53
CA MET A 58 -7.71 -3.60 9.60
C MET A 58 -6.90 -3.91 10.86
N ALA A 59 -7.57 -4.09 12.00
CA ALA A 59 -6.93 -4.45 13.26
C ALA A 59 -6.11 -5.75 13.16
N SER A 60 -6.46 -6.66 12.24
CA SER A 60 -5.71 -7.89 12.00
C SER A 60 -4.36 -7.60 11.33
N ALA A 61 -4.29 -6.65 10.40
CA ALA A 61 -3.03 -6.19 9.80
C ALA A 61 -2.19 -5.43 10.83
N GLU A 62 -2.80 -4.47 11.53
CA GLU A 62 -2.12 -3.62 12.51
C GLU A 62 -1.48 -4.43 13.64
N ALA A 63 -2.14 -5.50 14.09
CA ALA A 63 -1.54 -6.42 15.07
C ALA A 63 -0.25 -7.07 14.55
N GLU A 64 -0.21 -7.46 13.28
CA GLU A 64 0.97 -8.02 12.63
C GLU A 64 2.07 -6.98 12.47
N PHE A 65 1.72 -5.76 12.06
CA PHE A 65 2.64 -4.64 11.87
C PHE A 65 3.32 -4.24 13.19
N VAL A 66 2.54 -4.02 14.24
CA VAL A 66 3.05 -3.72 15.58
C VAL A 66 3.96 -4.83 16.09
N ARG A 67 3.57 -6.11 15.91
CA ARG A 67 4.38 -7.26 16.33
C ARG A 67 5.71 -7.33 15.60
N SER A 68 5.73 -6.94 14.32
CA SER A 68 6.91 -6.95 13.46
C SER A 68 7.77 -5.69 13.57
N GLY A 69 7.40 -4.75 14.45
CA GLY A 69 8.20 -3.57 14.75
C GLY A 69 8.13 -2.48 13.68
N THR A 70 7.02 -2.38 12.95
CA THR A 70 6.79 -1.26 12.04
C THR A 70 6.76 0.06 12.81
N GLY A 71 7.15 1.13 12.13
CA GLY A 71 6.95 2.47 12.68
C GLY A 71 5.46 2.78 12.86
N ARG A 72 5.10 3.71 13.77
CA ARG A 72 3.71 4.20 13.90
C ARG A 72 3.25 5.08 12.74
N GLN A 73 4.04 5.15 11.67
CA GLN A 73 3.73 5.89 10.46
C GLN A 73 3.21 4.86 9.47
N THR A 74 1.90 4.60 9.53
CA THR A 74 1.18 3.80 8.54
C THR A 74 0.19 4.71 7.82
N MET A 75 -0.11 4.42 6.56
CA MET A 75 -1.19 5.05 5.79
C MET A 75 -2.18 3.98 5.34
N ASP A 76 -2.61 3.16 6.30
CA ASP A 76 -3.50 2.04 6.04
C ASP A 76 -4.95 2.55 5.83
N MET A 77 -5.44 2.39 4.61
CA MET A 77 -6.74 2.90 4.15
C MET A 77 -7.52 1.82 3.39
N VAL A 78 -8.79 2.07 3.11
CA VAL A 78 -9.64 1.12 2.38
C VAL A 78 -10.53 1.84 1.38
N LEU A 79 -10.65 1.26 0.17
CA LEU A 79 -11.79 1.51 -0.71
C LEU A 79 -12.88 0.50 -0.36
N TRP A 80 -14.12 0.98 -0.28
CA TRP A 80 -15.28 0.15 0.00
C TRP A 80 -16.42 0.53 -0.91
N GLY A 81 -17.19 -0.45 -1.34
CA GLY A 81 -18.46 -0.24 -2.00
C GLY A 81 -19.29 -1.51 -2.02
N HIS A 82 -20.48 -1.37 -2.60
CA HIS A 82 -21.51 -2.39 -2.62
C HIS A 82 -21.67 -3.01 -4.02
N ASP A 83 -22.52 -4.03 -4.12
CA ASP A 83 -22.92 -4.68 -5.38
C ASP A 83 -21.71 -5.16 -6.24
N GLY A 84 -20.64 -5.59 -5.58
CA GLY A 84 -19.42 -6.10 -6.18
C GLY A 84 -18.50 -5.02 -6.75
N SER A 85 -18.67 -3.76 -6.34
CA SER A 85 -17.87 -2.59 -6.77
C SER A 85 -17.30 -1.83 -5.57
N ALA A 86 -16.28 -1.00 -5.79
CA ALA A 86 -15.74 -0.11 -4.77
C ALA A 86 -15.79 1.34 -5.23
N GLU A 87 -15.98 2.26 -4.29
CA GLU A 87 -15.93 3.70 -4.53
C GLU A 87 -14.48 4.17 -4.76
N PRO A 88 -14.26 5.28 -5.49
CA PRO A 88 -12.92 5.74 -5.87
C PRO A 88 -12.19 6.53 -4.76
N GLU A 89 -12.75 6.58 -3.54
CA GLU A 89 -12.22 7.37 -2.43
C GLU A 89 -11.62 6.48 -1.35
N PHE A 90 -10.34 6.68 -1.04
CA PHE A 90 -9.71 6.04 0.11
C PHE A 90 -10.24 6.62 1.41
N ARG A 91 -10.69 5.73 2.30
CA ARG A 91 -11.24 6.08 3.60
C ARG A 91 -10.44 5.45 4.72
N ILE A 92 -10.49 6.09 5.88
CA ILE A 92 -10.08 5.43 7.13
C ILE A 92 -11.10 4.31 7.39
N PRO A 93 -10.65 3.08 7.68
CA PRO A 93 -11.57 1.96 7.94
C PRO A 93 -12.61 2.29 9.00
N GLU A 94 -13.88 2.14 8.63
CA GLU A 94 -14.98 2.46 9.52
C GLU A 94 -15.15 1.40 10.62
N HIS A 95 -15.41 1.86 11.84
CA HIS A 95 -15.68 1.02 13.00
C HIS A 95 -17.15 0.62 13.13
N GLU A 96 -18.02 1.25 12.35
CA GLU A 96 -19.43 0.93 12.18
C GLU A 96 -19.66 0.49 10.72
N GLY A 97 -20.82 -0.11 10.45
CA GLY A 97 -21.13 -0.64 9.11
C GLY A 97 -20.54 -2.03 8.90
N ALA A 98 -21.43 -3.03 8.90
CA ALA A 98 -21.04 -4.40 8.62
C ALA A 98 -20.87 -4.61 7.11
N ILE A 99 -19.76 -5.23 6.73
CA ILE A 99 -19.45 -5.62 5.36
C ILE A 99 -20.50 -6.64 4.89
N ALA A 100 -21.19 -6.34 3.78
CA ALA A 100 -22.10 -7.27 3.14
C ALA A 100 -21.33 -8.34 2.34
N ALA A 101 -22.02 -9.42 1.97
CA ALA A 101 -21.38 -10.52 1.25
C ALA A 101 -20.90 -10.10 -0.15
N ASP A 102 -21.64 -9.21 -0.80
CA ASP A 102 -21.37 -8.68 -2.14
C ASP A 102 -20.56 -7.37 -2.13
N ASP A 103 -20.15 -6.87 -0.97
CA ASP A 103 -19.26 -5.71 -0.93
C ASP A 103 -17.90 -6.05 -1.53
N LEU A 104 -17.28 -5.03 -2.15
CA LEU A 104 -15.89 -5.08 -2.57
C LEU A 104 -15.07 -4.14 -1.70
N LEU A 105 -14.02 -4.68 -1.10
CA LEU A 105 -13.05 -3.94 -0.31
C LEU A 105 -11.70 -3.97 -1.00
N LEU A 106 -10.94 -2.89 -0.92
CA LEU A 106 -9.54 -2.88 -1.33
C LEU A 106 -8.78 -2.15 -0.24
N TYR A 107 -8.14 -2.93 0.63
CA TYR A 107 -7.21 -2.40 1.62
C TYR A 107 -5.94 -1.96 0.91
N SER A 108 -5.59 -0.67 1.02
CA SER A 108 -4.23 -0.22 0.74
C SER A 108 -3.49 -0.16 2.06
N LEU A 109 -2.56 -1.09 2.22
CA LEU A 109 -1.72 -1.20 3.40
C LEU A 109 -0.39 -0.54 3.06
N GLU A 110 -0.01 0.48 3.80
CA GLU A 110 1.18 1.26 3.55
C GLU A 110 1.94 1.48 4.85
N ILE A 111 3.09 0.82 4.97
CA ILE A 111 3.83 0.72 6.21
C ILE A 111 5.32 0.97 6.01
N ALA A 112 5.96 1.54 7.04
CA ALA A 112 7.41 1.56 7.17
C ALA A 112 7.88 0.39 8.03
N GLY A 113 8.69 -0.49 7.45
CA GLY A 113 9.36 -1.55 8.20
C GLY A 113 10.36 -0.99 9.24
N PRO A 114 10.98 -1.84 10.08
CA PRO A 114 11.91 -1.39 11.13
C PRO A 114 13.07 -0.51 10.62
N GLY A 115 13.49 -0.71 9.36
CA GLY A 115 14.52 0.10 8.70
C GLY A 115 14.06 1.46 8.18
N GLY A 116 12.77 1.82 8.32
CA GLY A 116 12.19 3.07 7.84
C GLY A 116 11.86 3.11 6.34
N TYR A 117 11.98 1.99 5.63
CA TYR A 117 11.61 1.88 4.21
C TYR A 117 10.13 1.56 4.08
N TRP A 118 9.46 2.34 3.25
CA TRP A 118 8.04 2.25 3.00
C TRP A 118 7.74 1.23 1.90
N ALA A 119 6.67 0.46 2.10
CA ALA A 119 6.08 -0.40 1.10
C ALA A 119 4.56 -0.26 1.14
N GLU A 120 3.94 -0.15 -0.03
CA GLU A 120 2.50 -0.14 -0.21
C GLU A 120 2.06 -1.42 -0.93
N PHE A 121 0.99 -2.03 -0.44
CA PHE A 121 0.40 -3.22 -1.04
C PHE A 121 -1.12 -3.20 -0.89
N ALA A 122 -1.80 -3.50 -2.00
CA ALA A 122 -3.25 -3.52 -2.04
C ALA A 122 -3.79 -4.68 -2.87
N ARG A 123 -4.86 -5.31 -2.39
CA ARG A 123 -5.59 -6.37 -3.11
C ARG A 123 -7.08 -6.30 -2.78
N PRO A 124 -7.96 -6.54 -3.78
CA PRO A 124 -9.39 -6.53 -3.55
C PRO A 124 -9.86 -7.80 -2.82
N LEU A 125 -10.86 -7.67 -1.96
CA LEU A 125 -11.59 -8.72 -1.26
C LEU A 125 -13.08 -8.60 -1.58
N CYS A 126 -13.71 -9.70 -1.97
CA CYS A 126 -15.15 -9.79 -2.21
C CYS A 126 -15.57 -11.25 -2.01
N ALA A 127 -16.45 -11.53 -1.04
CA ALA A 127 -16.97 -12.88 -0.79
C ALA A 127 -17.97 -13.31 -1.87
N GLY A 128 -18.75 -12.35 -2.35
CA GLY A 128 -19.73 -12.50 -3.42
C GLY A 128 -19.08 -12.44 -4.80
N LYS A 129 -19.82 -11.89 -5.76
CA LYS A 129 -19.36 -11.79 -7.15
C LYS A 129 -18.99 -10.33 -7.45
N PRO A 130 -17.74 -10.05 -7.87
CA PRO A 130 -17.41 -8.73 -8.39
C PRO A 130 -18.33 -8.33 -9.55
N SER A 131 -18.65 -7.05 -9.63
CA SER A 131 -19.50 -6.47 -10.66
C SER A 131 -18.90 -6.67 -12.06
N GLY A 132 -19.71 -6.46 -13.11
CA GLY A 132 -19.20 -6.49 -14.48
C GLY A 132 -18.09 -5.47 -14.71
N GLU A 133 -18.26 -4.26 -14.17
CA GLU A 133 -17.29 -3.17 -14.27
C GLU A 133 -15.98 -3.49 -13.53
N SER A 134 -16.07 -4.02 -12.30
CA SER A 134 -14.88 -4.41 -11.53
C SER A 134 -14.09 -5.53 -12.19
N LYS A 135 -14.76 -6.43 -12.92
CA LYS A 135 -14.08 -7.47 -13.71
C LYS A 135 -13.34 -6.90 -14.90
N ILE A 136 -13.97 -5.98 -15.64
CA ILE A 136 -13.33 -5.27 -16.74
C ILE A 136 -12.11 -4.49 -16.21
N MET A 137 -12.24 -3.84 -15.05
CA MET A 137 -11.13 -3.14 -14.41
C MET A 137 -9.99 -4.08 -14.01
N LEU A 138 -10.31 -5.26 -13.46
CA LEU A 138 -9.32 -6.27 -13.13
C LEU A 138 -8.60 -6.81 -14.37
N GLU A 139 -9.32 -7.07 -15.46
CA GLU A 139 -8.74 -7.50 -16.74
C GLU A 139 -7.76 -6.44 -17.28
N ALA A 140 -8.16 -5.17 -17.29
CA ALA A 140 -7.29 -4.06 -17.67
C ALA A 140 -6.07 -3.97 -16.74
N TYR A 141 -6.27 -4.05 -15.41
CA TYR A 141 -5.17 -4.00 -14.45
C TYR A 141 -4.12 -5.09 -14.70
N LEU A 142 -4.56 -6.33 -14.98
CA LEU A 142 -3.64 -7.44 -15.27
C LEU A 142 -2.88 -7.22 -16.57
N GLU A 143 -3.55 -6.72 -17.63
CA GLU A 143 -2.91 -6.36 -18.89
C GLU A 143 -1.84 -5.27 -18.68
N TYR A 144 -2.17 -4.20 -17.96
CA TYR A 144 -1.22 -3.13 -17.65
C TYR A 144 -0.06 -3.63 -16.78
N PHE A 145 -0.33 -4.42 -15.75
CA PHE A 145 0.71 -4.98 -14.88
C PHE A 145 1.74 -5.78 -15.69
N GLU A 146 1.28 -6.62 -16.63
CA GLU A 146 2.15 -7.37 -17.52
C GLU A 146 2.94 -6.47 -18.48
N ALA A 147 2.29 -5.46 -19.08
CA ALA A 147 2.92 -4.52 -20.00
C ALA A 147 4.00 -3.67 -19.30
N THR A 148 3.67 -3.08 -18.15
CA THR A 148 4.56 -2.28 -17.31
C THR A 148 5.78 -3.10 -16.86
N THR A 149 5.59 -4.34 -16.45
CA THR A 149 6.71 -5.22 -16.05
C THR A 149 7.72 -5.43 -17.19
N ARG A 150 7.27 -5.48 -18.45
CA ARG A 150 8.14 -5.59 -19.63
C ARG A 150 8.78 -4.26 -20.04
N ALA A 151 8.06 -3.16 -19.87
CA ALA A 151 8.50 -1.82 -20.25
C ALA A 151 9.49 -1.20 -19.25
N MET A 152 9.38 -1.53 -17.97
CA MET A 152 10.20 -0.98 -16.89
C MET A 152 11.64 -1.52 -16.94
N ARG A 153 12.53 -0.75 -17.56
CA ARG A 153 13.95 -1.06 -17.74
C ARG A 153 14.81 0.20 -17.75
N GLU A 154 16.13 0.02 -17.68
CA GLU A 154 17.08 1.12 -17.83
C GLU A 154 16.82 1.91 -19.14
N GLY A 155 16.78 3.24 -19.01
CA GLY A 155 16.52 4.17 -20.10
C GLY A 155 15.04 4.41 -20.44
N ALA A 156 14.10 3.66 -19.86
CA ALA A 156 12.68 3.98 -19.96
C ALA A 156 12.33 5.14 -19.01
N THR A 157 11.52 6.08 -19.47
CA THR A 157 10.99 7.18 -18.64
C THR A 157 9.72 6.73 -17.91
N ALA A 158 9.31 7.47 -16.88
CA ALA A 158 8.02 7.23 -16.23
C ALA A 158 6.85 7.35 -17.23
N HIS A 159 6.95 8.25 -18.22
CA HIS A 159 5.95 8.40 -19.29
C HIS A 159 5.91 7.19 -20.22
N ASP A 160 7.02 6.47 -20.43
CA ASP A 160 7.02 5.26 -21.28
C ASP A 160 6.31 4.07 -20.59
N VAL A 161 6.12 4.15 -19.28
CA VAL A 161 5.62 3.05 -18.43
C VAL A 161 4.20 3.30 -17.90
N HIS A 162 3.74 4.56 -17.86
CA HIS A 162 2.43 5.02 -17.40
C HIS A 162 1.47 5.25 -18.58
#